data_AF-A0A2V7EVI5-F1
#
_entry.id   AF-A0A2V7EVI5-F1
#
_cell.length_a   1.000
_cell.length_b   1.000
_cell.length_c   1.000
_cell.angle_alpha   90.00
_cell.angle_beta   90.00
_cell.angle_gamma   90.00
#
_symmetry.space_group_name_H-M   'P 1'
#
loop_
_entity.id
_entity.type
_entity.pdbx_description
1 polymer ?
#
loop_
_entity_poly.entity_id
_entity_poly.type
_entity_poly.pdbx_seq_one_letter_code
_entity_poly.pdbx_strand_id
1 'polypeptide(L)'
;AFLDSTIALTCALFINAAILVVAAATFHTSGHTEVAEIQDAYQLLTPLLGVAGASAVFALALLASGQNSTLTGTLAGQIVMEGFLNIRIRPWLRRLITRLIAIVPAALTAIFFGASGTAQLLILSQVILSLQLSFAVFPLVRFTCDRAKMGEFVNPRWLKALAYGVACAIAAFNGWLLVQIFRGSVG
;
A
#
# COMPACT_ATOMS: atom_id res chain seq x y z
N ALA A 1 -16.85 12.66 8.57
CA ALA A 1 -16.43 11.34 8.08
C ALA A 1 -16.42 11.26 6.55
N PHE A 2 -17.56 11.22 5.85
CA PHE A 2 -17.56 11.10 4.38
C PHE A 2 -16.81 12.22 3.65
N LEU A 3 -17.08 13.48 4.00
CA LEU A 3 -16.40 14.64 3.40
C LEU A 3 -14.89 14.63 3.67
N ASP A 4 -14.50 14.30 4.90
CA ASP A 4 -13.11 14.17 5.34
C ASP A 4 -12.37 13.09 4.53
N SER A 5 -12.93 11.88 4.45
CA SER A 5 -12.36 10.80 3.64
C SER A 5 -12.32 11.13 2.15
N THR A 6 -13.35 11.80 1.62
CA THR A 6 -13.41 12.18 0.20
C THR A 6 -12.32 13.20 -0.13
N ILE A 7 -12.16 14.24 0.69
CA ILE A 7 -11.12 15.25 0.52
C ILE A 7 -9.74 14.61 0.64
N ALA A 8 -9.51 13.81 1.68
CA ALA A 8 -8.22 13.14 1.90
C ALA A 8 -7.83 12.22 0.74
N LEU A 9 -8.75 11.37 0.26
CA LEU A 9 -8.50 10.47 -0.87
C LEU A 9 -8.31 11.22 -2.19
N THR A 10 -9.04 12.32 -2.40
CA THR A 10 -8.90 13.17 -3.59
C THR A 10 -7.53 13.86 -3.59
N CYS A 11 -7.09 14.40 -2.45
CA CYS A 11 -5.74 14.96 -2.30
C CYS A 11 -4.66 13.88 -2.54
N ALA A 12 -4.84 12.67 -2.00
CA ALA A 12 -3.91 11.56 -2.24
C ALA A 12 -3.84 11.19 -3.73
N LEU A 13 -4.97 11.22 -4.45
CA LEU A 13 -5.02 11.01 -5.90
C LEU A 13 -4.21 12.08 -6.65
N PHE A 14 -4.34 13.35 -6.29
CA PHE A 14 -3.55 14.43 -6.89
C PHE A 14 -2.06 14.27 -6.62
N ILE A 15 -1.67 13.86 -5.41
CA ILE A 15 -0.27 13.60 -5.07
C ILE A 15 0.29 12.44 -5.91
N ASN A 16 -0.43 11.30 -5.98
CA ASN A 16 0.00 10.17 -6.80
C ASN A 16 0.11 10.53 -8.29
N ALA A 17 -0.84 11.31 -8.80
CA ALA A 17 -0.81 11.81 -10.18
C ALA A 17 0.38 12.75 -10.40
N ALA A 18 0.67 13.65 -9.46
CA ALA A 18 1.82 14.54 -9.54
C ALA A 18 3.15 13.77 -9.56
N ILE A 19 3.32 12.75 -8.70
CA ILE A 19 4.50 11.89 -8.69
C ILE A 19 4.67 11.20 -10.05
N LEU A 20 3.59 10.65 -10.63
CA LEU A 20 3.64 9.99 -11.93
C LEU A 20 4.02 10.96 -13.07
N VAL A 21 3.40 12.15 -13.11
CA VAL A 21 3.68 13.17 -14.13
C VAL A 21 5.12 13.67 -14.03
N VAL A 22 5.59 13.95 -12.81
CA VAL A 22 6.97 14.40 -12.59
C VAL A 22 7.96 13.31 -12.98
N ALA A 23 7.73 12.06 -12.56
CA ALA A 23 8.59 10.93 -12.94
C ALA A 23 8.64 10.71 -14.46
N ALA A 24 7.50 10.81 -15.15
CA ALA A 24 7.45 10.74 -16.60
C ALA A 24 8.25 11.91 -17.23
N ALA A 25 8.05 13.14 -16.76
CA ALA A 25 8.75 14.31 -17.32
C ALA A 25 10.27 14.25 -17.12
N THR A 26 10.75 13.78 -15.97
CA THR A 26 12.19 13.78 -15.63
C THR A 26 12.94 12.55 -16.14
N PHE A 27 12.35 11.36 -16.09
CA PHE A 27 13.05 10.12 -16.45
C PHE A 27 12.78 9.69 -17.90
N HIS A 28 11.55 9.85 -18.41
CA HIS A 28 11.22 9.45 -19.77
C HIS A 28 11.82 10.38 -20.83
N THR A 29 11.81 11.69 -20.59
CA THR A 29 12.35 12.70 -21.54
C THR A 29 13.88 12.72 -21.58
N SER A 30 14.55 12.25 -20.52
CA SER A 30 16.02 12.31 -20.37
C SER A 30 16.74 11.05 -20.87
N GLY A 31 16.03 10.07 -21.46
CA GLY A 31 16.61 8.83 -21.96
C GLY A 31 17.03 7.82 -20.90
N HIS A 32 16.70 8.06 -19.62
CA HIS A 32 16.97 7.14 -18.51
C HIS A 32 15.83 6.12 -18.38
N THR A 33 15.89 5.05 -19.19
CA THR A 33 14.93 3.94 -19.16
C THR A 33 15.24 2.86 -18.12
N GLU A 34 16.25 3.07 -17.28
CA GLU A 34 16.54 2.16 -16.17
C GLU A 34 15.49 2.30 -15.06
N VAL A 35 15.24 1.21 -14.32
CA VAL A 35 14.24 1.16 -13.25
C VAL A 35 14.64 2.14 -12.15
N ALA A 36 13.95 3.27 -12.05
CA ALA A 36 14.23 4.28 -11.03
C ALA A 36 14.02 3.68 -9.63
N GLU A 37 15.10 3.54 -8.86
CA GLU A 37 14.99 3.11 -7.47
C GLU A 37 14.49 4.27 -6.60
N ILE A 38 13.99 3.96 -5.40
CA ILE A 38 13.57 4.98 -4.41
C ILE A 38 14.72 5.98 -4.12
N GLN A 39 15.97 5.53 -4.28
CA GLN A 39 17.17 6.32 -4.08
C GLN A 39 17.35 7.39 -5.18
N ASP A 40 16.78 7.19 -6.37
CA ASP A 40 16.82 8.16 -7.47
C ASP A 40 15.68 9.17 -7.43
N ALA A 41 14.68 8.95 -6.56
CA ALA A 41 13.50 9.79 -6.51
C ALA A 41 13.77 11.24 -6.06
N TYR A 42 14.88 11.53 -5.36
CA TYR A 42 15.27 12.92 -5.07
C TYR A 42 15.69 13.70 -6.33
N GLN A 43 16.10 13.01 -7.40
CA GLN A 43 16.45 13.64 -8.67
C GLN A 43 15.23 14.36 -9.28
N LEU A 44 14.01 13.91 -8.97
CA LEU A 44 12.76 14.56 -9.36
C LEU A 44 12.63 16.00 -8.83
N LEU A 45 13.20 16.28 -7.66
CA LEU A 45 13.13 17.58 -6.97
C LEU A 45 14.37 18.44 -7.22
N THR A 46 15.43 17.85 -7.77
CA THR A 46 16.73 18.50 -8.00
C THR A 46 16.64 19.73 -8.91
N PRO A 47 15.86 19.74 -10.01
CA PRO A 47 15.72 20.93 -10.86
C PRO A 47 15.09 22.14 -10.17
N LEU A 48 14.30 21.93 -9.11
CA LEU A 48 13.56 23.00 -8.42
C LEU A 48 14.27 23.49 -7.15
N LEU A 49 14.94 22.59 -6.43
CA LEU A 49 15.49 22.86 -5.10
C LEU A 49 17.02 22.77 -5.02
N GLY A 50 17.67 22.38 -6.12
CA GLY A 50 19.07 21.95 -6.12
C GLY A 50 19.26 20.62 -5.39
N VAL A 51 20.42 19.98 -5.59
CA VAL A 51 20.72 18.63 -5.07
C VAL A 51 20.58 18.57 -3.54
N ALA A 52 21.13 19.55 -2.83
CA ALA A 52 21.12 19.58 -1.36
C ALA A 52 19.69 19.75 -0.79
N GLY A 53 18.89 20.65 -1.37
CA GLY A 53 17.50 20.89 -0.95
C GLY A 53 16.58 19.72 -1.27
N ALA A 54 16.73 19.13 -2.46
CA ALA A 54 15.98 17.96 -2.91
C ALA A 54 16.18 16.75 -1.99
N SER A 55 17.44 16.43 -1.66
CA SER A 55 17.76 15.31 -0.77
C SER A 55 17.22 15.51 0.65
N ALA A 56 17.28 16.73 1.19
CA ALA A 56 16.76 17.03 2.54
C ALA A 56 15.24 16.89 2.60
N VAL A 57 14.52 17.48 1.64
CA VAL A 57 13.05 17.40 1.57
C VAL A 57 12.59 15.96 1.34
N PHE A 58 13.26 15.22 0.46
CA PHE A 58 12.95 13.83 0.20
C PHE A 58 13.18 12.95 1.44
N ALA A 59 14.30 13.12 2.15
CA ALA A 59 14.57 12.39 3.39
C ALA A 59 13.53 12.67 4.47
N LEU A 60 13.12 13.94 4.65
CA LEU A 60 12.06 14.32 5.58
C LEU A 60 10.71 13.71 5.18
N ALA A 61 10.35 13.74 3.89
CA ALA A 61 9.12 13.15 3.39
C ALA A 61 9.09 11.62 3.61
N LEU A 62 10.20 10.93 3.36
CA LEU A 62 10.33 9.49 3.57
C LEU A 62 10.22 9.12 5.06
N LEU A 63 10.86 9.90 5.94
CA LEU A 63 10.72 9.73 7.39
C LEU A 63 9.28 9.95 7.87
N ALA A 64 8.63 11.04 7.42
CA ALA A 64 7.24 11.34 7.77
C ALA A 64 6.28 10.24 7.29
N SER A 65 6.45 9.75 6.07
CA SER A 65 5.68 8.63 5.51
C SER A 65 5.83 7.35 6.36
N GLY A 66 7.07 7.03 6.77
CA GLY A 66 7.34 5.87 7.63
C GLY A 66 6.68 5.96 9.01
N GLN A 67 6.62 7.15 9.61
CA GLN A 67 5.90 7.34 10.89
C GLN A 67 4.39 7.14 10.72
N ASN A 68 3.80 7.73 9.67
CA ASN A 68 2.36 7.61 9.40
C ASN A 68 1.95 6.15 9.18
N SER A 69 2.74 5.39 8.39
CA SER A 69 2.50 3.97 8.15
C SER A 69 2.57 3.14 9.44
N THR A 70 3.49 3.47 10.35
CA THR A 70 3.64 2.73 11.61
C THR A 70 2.43 2.95 12.54
N LEU A 71 1.99 4.20 12.69
CA LEU A 71 0.83 4.51 13.54
C LEU A 71 -0.42 3.83 13.02
N THR A 72 -0.74 4.02 11.74
CA THR A 72 -1.90 3.41 11.09
C THR A 72 -1.84 1.87 11.16
N GLY A 73 -0.66 1.29 10.92
CA GLY A 73 -0.45 -0.16 11.02
C GLY A 73 -0.70 -0.71 12.42
N THR A 74 -0.25 -0.03 13.49
CA THR A 74 -0.47 -0.50 14.87
C THR A 74 -1.92 -0.41 15.33
N LEU A 75 -2.66 0.60 14.87
CA LEU A 75 -4.08 0.78 15.14
C LEU A 75 -4.92 -0.25 14.37
N ALA A 76 -4.68 -0.41 13.08
CA ALA A 76 -5.35 -1.44 12.26
C ALA A 76 -5.05 -2.85 12.79
N GLY A 77 -3.79 -3.12 13.15
CA GLY A 77 -3.40 -4.37 13.78
C GLY A 77 -4.13 -4.62 15.09
N GLN A 78 -4.40 -3.58 15.89
CA GLN A 78 -5.21 -3.73 17.11
C GLN A 78 -6.63 -4.22 16.80
N ILE A 79 -7.28 -3.54 15.86
CA ILE A 79 -8.67 -3.81 15.49
C ILE A 79 -8.80 -5.24 14.99
N VAL A 80 -7.85 -5.71 14.17
CA VAL A 80 -7.84 -7.09 13.68
C VAL A 80 -7.55 -8.08 14.80
N MET A 81 -6.53 -7.84 15.64
CA MET A 81 -6.16 -8.77 16.71
C MET A 81 -7.25 -8.91 17.79
N GLU A 82 -7.86 -7.81 18.20
CA GLU A 82 -8.93 -7.83 19.21
C GLU A 82 -10.25 -8.31 18.61
N GLY A 83 -10.55 -7.95 17.35
CA GLY A 83 -11.78 -8.32 16.68
C GLY A 83 -11.83 -9.78 16.20
N PHE A 84 -10.76 -10.28 15.57
CA PHE A 84 -10.73 -11.62 14.97
C PHE A 84 -10.06 -12.68 15.85
N LEU A 85 -9.01 -12.31 16.60
CA LEU A 85 -8.24 -13.26 17.40
C LEU A 85 -8.55 -13.16 18.90
N ASN A 86 -9.24 -12.10 19.34
CA ASN A 86 -9.50 -11.77 20.74
C ASN A 86 -8.23 -11.73 21.61
N ILE A 87 -7.09 -11.32 21.03
CA ILE A 87 -5.80 -11.22 21.71
C ILE A 87 -5.51 -9.76 22.06
N ARG A 88 -5.29 -9.47 23.34
CA ARG A 88 -4.89 -8.13 23.82
C ARG A 88 -3.42 -8.11 24.20
N ILE A 89 -2.61 -7.48 23.36
CA ILE A 89 -1.16 -7.28 23.59
C ILE A 89 -0.88 -5.79 23.82
N ARG A 90 0.05 -5.50 24.75
CA ARG A 90 0.55 -4.14 25.01
C ARG A 90 1.06 -3.47 23.71
N PRO A 91 0.76 -2.19 23.44
CA PRO A 91 1.10 -1.53 22.18
C PRO A 91 2.59 -1.57 21.80
N TRP A 92 3.50 -1.41 22.78
CA TRP A 92 4.94 -1.45 22.53
C TRP A 92 5.41 -2.84 22.08
N LEU A 93 4.87 -3.90 22.70
CA LEU A 93 5.23 -5.27 22.38
C LEU A 93 4.67 -5.66 21.01
N ARG A 94 3.46 -5.20 20.68
CA ARG A 94 2.88 -5.35 19.33
C ARG A 94 3.77 -4.71 18.28
N ARG A 95 4.18 -3.44 18.50
CA ARG A 95 5.06 -2.71 17.59
C ARG A 95 6.42 -3.39 17.42
N LEU A 96 6.97 -3.95 18.50
CA LEU A 96 8.22 -4.71 18.46
C LEU A 96 8.07 -5.99 17.63
N ILE A 97 7.05 -6.80 17.92
CA ILE A 97 6.80 -8.07 17.21
C ILE A 97 6.58 -7.83 15.71
N THR A 98 5.70 -6.90 15.33
CA THR A 98 5.42 -6.62 13.91
C THR A 98 6.65 -6.09 13.18
N ARG A 99 7.48 -5.28 13.86
CA ARG A 99 8.71 -4.74 13.28
C ARG A 99 9.80 -5.80 13.15
N LEU A 100 9.92 -6.71 14.11
CA LEU A 100 10.86 -7.84 14.01
C LEU A 100 10.45 -8.81 12.90
N ILE A 101 9.16 -9.12 12.76
CA ILE A 101 8.65 -9.98 11.68
C ILE A 101 8.88 -9.35 10.30
N ALA A 102 8.87 -8.01 10.18
CA ALA A 102 9.21 -7.33 8.93
C ALA A 102 10.72 -7.26 8.66
N ILE A 103 11.52 -6.90 9.68
CA ILE A 103 12.96 -6.65 9.51
C ILE A 103 13.76 -7.95 9.38
N VAL A 104 13.43 -8.99 10.14
CA VAL A 104 14.23 -10.23 10.15
C VAL A 104 14.28 -10.90 8.76
N PRO A 105 13.15 -11.13 8.06
CA PRO A 105 13.18 -11.70 6.72
C PRO A 105 13.86 -10.79 5.70
N ALA A 106 13.65 -9.48 5.81
CA ALA A 106 14.31 -8.50 4.93
C ALA A 106 15.83 -8.49 5.13
N ALA A 107 16.31 -8.53 6.38
CA ALA A 107 17.73 -8.58 6.70
C ALA A 107 18.37 -9.90 6.24
N LEU A 108 17.71 -11.04 6.48
CA LEU A 108 18.19 -12.34 6.03
C LEU A 108 18.26 -12.40 4.49
N THR A 109 17.21 -11.96 3.79
CA THR A 109 17.22 -11.95 2.32
C THR A 109 18.28 -11.02 1.75
N ALA A 110 18.51 -9.85 2.35
CA ALA A 110 19.57 -8.95 1.94
C ALA A 110 20.97 -9.56 2.14
N ILE A 111 21.20 -10.27 3.26
CA ILE A 111 22.49 -10.90 3.56
C ILE A 111 22.77 -12.09 2.63
N PHE A 112 21.77 -12.94 2.37
CA PHE A 112 21.97 -14.19 1.62
C PHE A 112 21.77 -14.06 0.11
N PHE A 113 20.87 -13.18 -0.33
CA PHE A 113 20.43 -13.09 -1.73
C PHE A 113 20.64 -11.69 -2.36
N GLY A 114 21.20 -10.74 -1.61
CA GLY A 114 21.51 -9.39 -2.10
C GLY A 114 20.27 -8.59 -2.54
N ALA A 115 20.50 -7.55 -3.36
CA ALA A 115 19.46 -6.61 -3.79
C ALA A 115 18.31 -7.30 -4.56
N SER A 116 18.61 -8.28 -5.41
CA SER A 116 17.60 -9.02 -6.17
C SER A 116 16.67 -9.84 -5.27
N GLY A 117 17.17 -10.41 -4.17
CA GLY A 117 16.36 -11.12 -3.19
C GLY A 117 15.43 -10.18 -2.40
N THR A 118 15.89 -8.98 -2.05
CA THR A 118 15.07 -7.98 -1.39
C THR A 118 13.97 -7.44 -2.32
N ALA A 119 14.27 -7.24 -3.60
CA ALA A 119 13.28 -6.85 -4.61
C ALA A 119 12.17 -7.91 -4.76
N GLN A 120 12.54 -9.20 -4.83
CA GLN A 120 11.58 -10.31 -4.86
C GLN A 120 10.72 -10.37 -3.59
N LEU A 121 11.32 -10.15 -2.41
CA LEU A 121 10.58 -10.09 -1.14
C LEU A 121 9.58 -8.92 -1.13
N LEU A 122 9.96 -7.78 -1.72
CA LEU A 122 9.09 -6.62 -1.87
C LEU A 122 7.91 -6.96 -2.79
N ILE A 123 8.17 -7.56 -3.96
CA ILE A 123 7.12 -8.04 -4.88
C ILE A 123 6.18 -9.02 -4.15
N LEU A 124 6.73 -10.02 -3.46
CA LEU A 124 5.94 -10.99 -2.69
C LEU A 124 5.06 -10.29 -1.64
N SER A 125 5.59 -9.27 -0.96
CA SER A 125 4.83 -8.48 0.02
C SER A 125 3.65 -7.77 -0.65
N GLN A 126 3.84 -7.22 -1.85
CA GLN A 126 2.76 -6.61 -2.62
C GLN A 126 1.70 -7.65 -3.03
N VAL A 127 2.12 -8.86 -3.42
CA VAL A 127 1.18 -9.95 -3.75
C VAL A 127 0.32 -10.29 -2.54
N ILE A 128 0.94 -10.46 -1.37
CA ILE A 128 0.23 -10.79 -0.13
C ILE A 128 -0.79 -9.69 0.20
N LEU A 129 -0.40 -8.41 0.12
CA LEU A 129 -1.31 -7.28 0.34
C LEU A 129 -2.47 -7.27 -0.65
N SER A 130 -2.20 -7.56 -1.91
CA SER A 130 -3.20 -7.60 -2.99
C SER A 130 -4.27 -8.67 -2.73
N LEU A 131 -3.85 -9.85 -2.24
CA LEU A 131 -4.75 -10.93 -1.84
C LEU A 131 -5.57 -10.57 -0.61
N GLN A 132 -4.93 -10.00 0.42
CA GLN A 132 -5.60 -9.54 1.64
C GLN A 132 -6.74 -8.57 1.32
N LEU A 133 -6.53 -7.66 0.37
CA LEU A 133 -7.53 -6.68 -0.03
C LEU A 133 -8.79 -7.35 -0.61
N SER A 134 -8.62 -8.38 -1.47
CA SER A 134 -9.77 -9.15 -1.98
C SER A 134 -10.55 -9.81 -0.84
N PHE A 135 -9.85 -10.44 0.10
CA PHE A 135 -10.48 -11.07 1.27
C PHE A 135 -11.15 -10.07 2.22
N ALA A 136 -10.69 -8.83 2.29
CA ALA A 136 -11.29 -7.79 3.11
C ALA A 136 -12.54 -7.15 2.45
N VAL A 137 -12.49 -6.91 1.14
CA VAL A 137 -13.54 -6.20 0.41
C VAL A 137 -14.83 -7.03 0.31
N PHE A 138 -14.76 -8.33 0.03
CA PHE A 138 -15.99 -9.14 -0.10
C PHE A 138 -16.84 -9.20 1.18
N PRO A 139 -16.28 -9.49 2.38
CA PRO A 139 -17.02 -9.40 3.64
C PRO A 139 -17.54 -8.00 3.93
N LEU A 140 -16.77 -6.96 3.64
CA LEU A 140 -17.19 -5.57 3.85
C LEU A 140 -18.43 -5.24 2.99
N VAL A 141 -18.40 -5.56 1.70
CA VAL A 141 -19.55 -5.35 0.80
C VAL A 141 -20.74 -6.19 1.25
N ARG A 142 -20.51 -7.45 1.66
CA ARG A 142 -21.57 -8.32 2.18
C ARG A 142 -22.21 -7.73 3.43
N PHE A 143 -21.43 -7.27 4.40
CA PHE A 143 -21.93 -6.72 5.67
C PHE A 143 -22.66 -5.39 5.47
N THR A 144 -22.14 -4.51 4.60
CA THR A 144 -22.80 -3.23 4.29
C THR A 144 -24.08 -3.39 3.46
N CYS A 145 -24.26 -4.54 2.80
CA CYS A 145 -25.49 -4.89 2.10
C CYS A 145 -26.47 -5.73 2.92
N ASP A 146 -26.10 -6.13 4.15
CA ASP A 146 -26.94 -6.96 5.01
C ASP A 146 -27.90 -6.10 5.84
N ARG A 147 -29.20 -6.25 5.57
CA ARG A 147 -30.26 -5.51 6.28
C ARG A 147 -30.33 -5.87 7.76
N ALA A 148 -29.95 -7.08 8.15
CA ALA A 148 -29.90 -7.45 9.56
C ALA A 148 -28.80 -6.70 10.33
N LYS A 149 -27.71 -6.30 9.64
CA LYS A 149 -26.57 -5.60 10.25
C LYS A 149 -26.66 -4.08 10.14
N MET A 150 -27.15 -3.56 9.02
CA MET A 150 -27.14 -2.12 8.72
C MET A 150 -28.50 -1.43 8.90
N GLY A 151 -29.60 -2.18 9.04
CA GLY A 151 -30.94 -1.62 9.25
C GLY A 151 -31.38 -0.69 8.12
N GLU A 152 -31.62 0.58 8.44
CA GLU A 152 -32.00 1.62 7.48
C GLU A 152 -30.80 2.16 6.66
N PHE A 153 -29.57 1.94 7.11
CA PHE A 153 -28.33 2.39 6.46
C PHE A 153 -27.79 1.38 5.42
N VAL A 154 -28.62 0.45 4.94
CA VAL A 154 -28.23 -0.52 3.92
C VAL A 154 -27.92 0.19 2.60
N ASN A 155 -26.86 -0.27 1.93
CA ASN A 155 -26.49 0.27 0.63
C ASN A 155 -27.66 0.23 -0.37
N PRO A 156 -27.97 1.35 -1.06
CA PRO A 156 -28.96 1.36 -2.13
C PRO A 156 -28.50 0.46 -3.29
N ARG A 157 -29.45 0.00 -4.12
CA ARG A 157 -29.20 -1.00 -5.17
C ARG A 157 -28.07 -0.60 -6.14
N TRP A 158 -27.96 0.68 -6.48
CA TRP A 158 -26.89 1.19 -7.35
C TRP A 158 -25.51 1.06 -6.69
N LEU A 159 -25.40 1.41 -5.41
CA LEU A 159 -24.15 1.33 -4.64
C LEU A 159 -23.76 -0.13 -4.41
N LYS A 160 -24.74 -1.01 -4.16
CA LYS A 160 -24.52 -2.45 -4.09
C LYS A 160 -23.94 -3.00 -5.39
N ALA A 161 -24.54 -2.67 -6.54
CA ALA A 161 -24.04 -3.11 -7.85
C ALA A 161 -22.62 -2.59 -8.11
N LEU A 162 -22.37 -1.30 -7.83
CA LEU A 162 -21.05 -0.69 -7.97
C LEU A 162 -20.01 -1.36 -7.06
N ALA A 163 -20.34 -1.58 -5.78
CA ALA A 163 -19.44 -2.16 -4.79
C ALA A 163 -19.08 -3.61 -5.13
N TYR A 164 -20.04 -4.44 -5.54
CA TYR A 164 -19.75 -5.79 -6.02
C TYR A 164 -18.97 -5.77 -7.35
N GLY A 165 -19.27 -4.84 -8.25
CA GLY A 165 -18.51 -4.66 -9.49
C GLY A 165 -17.04 -4.36 -9.23
N VAL A 166 -16.76 -3.41 -8.33
CA VAL A 166 -15.39 -3.07 -7.90
C VAL A 166 -14.72 -4.27 -7.21
N ALA A 167 -15.43 -4.96 -6.30
CA ALA A 167 -14.90 -6.14 -5.62
C ALA A 167 -14.50 -7.26 -6.62
N CYS A 168 -15.34 -7.51 -7.62
CA CYS A 168 -15.07 -8.46 -8.70
C CYS A 168 -13.89 -8.03 -9.57
N ALA A 169 -13.79 -6.74 -9.91
CA ALA A 169 -12.66 -6.21 -10.69
C ALA A 169 -11.33 -6.39 -9.94
N ILE A 170 -11.31 -6.06 -8.65
CA ILE A 170 -10.14 -6.26 -7.78
C ILE A 170 -9.75 -7.74 -7.73
N ALA A 171 -10.72 -8.62 -7.52
CA ALA A 171 -10.47 -10.07 -7.48
C ALA A 171 -9.92 -10.60 -8.80
N ALA A 172 -10.44 -10.11 -9.93
CA ALA A 172 -9.97 -10.47 -11.27
C ALA A 172 -8.53 -10.01 -11.49
N PHE A 173 -8.18 -8.76 -11.14
CA PHE A 173 -6.82 -8.25 -11.27
C PHE A 173 -5.83 -8.99 -10.36
N ASN A 174 -6.23 -9.31 -9.13
CA ASN A 174 -5.40 -10.11 -8.23
C ASN A 174 -5.20 -11.54 -8.73
N GLY A 175 -6.25 -12.16 -9.28
CA GLY A 175 -6.15 -13.47 -9.93
C GLY A 175 -5.23 -13.45 -11.14
N TRP A 176 -5.33 -12.41 -11.97
CA TRP A 176 -4.45 -12.21 -13.12
C TRP A 176 -2.99 -12.02 -12.70
N LEU A 177 -2.73 -11.19 -11.68
CA LEU A 177 -1.39 -10.97 -11.13
C LEU A 177 -0.79 -12.26 -10.56
N LEU A 178 -1.58 -13.06 -9.84
CA LEU A 178 -1.14 -14.38 -9.38
C LEU A 178 -0.76 -15.29 -10.55
N VAL A 179 -1.59 -15.37 -11.59
CA VAL A 179 -1.28 -16.19 -12.77
C VAL A 179 0.02 -15.73 -13.43
N GLN A 180 0.27 -14.42 -13.52
CA GLN A 180 1.49 -13.88 -14.09
C GLN A 180 2.74 -14.27 -13.29
N ILE A 181 2.64 -14.23 -11.96
CA ILE A 181 3.72 -14.63 -11.05
C ILE A 181 3.99 -16.13 -11.13
N PHE A 182 2.93 -16.95 -11.11
CA PHE A 182 3.08 -18.41 -11.25
C PHE A 182 3.62 -18.84 -12.61
N ARG A 183 3.36 -18.07 -13.67
CA ARG A 183 3.94 -18.29 -15.00
C ARG A 183 5.39 -17.79 -15.13
N GLY A 184 5.99 -17.23 -14.06
CA GLY A 184 7.36 -16.73 -14.08
C GLY A 184 7.56 -15.48 -14.94
N SER A 185 6.49 -14.77 -15.30
CA SER A 185 6.54 -13.59 -16.18
C SER A 185 6.79 -12.27 -15.41
N VAL A 186 7.02 -12.35 -14.10
CA VAL A 186 7.44 -11.24 -13.24
C VAL A 186 8.83 -11.60 -12.73
N GLY A 187 9.85 -11.27 -13.52
CA GLY A 187 11.26 -11.46 -13.24
C GLY A 187 12.07 -10.40 -13.98
#